data_AF-A0A2W5GB48-F1
#
_entry.id   AF-A0A2W5GB48-F1
#
_cell.length_a   1.000
_cell.length_b   1.000
_cell.length_c   1.000
_cell.angle_alpha   90.00
_cell.angle_beta   90.00
_cell.angle_gamma   90.00
#
_symmetry.space_group_name_H-M   'P 1'
#
loop_
_entity.id
_entity.type
_entity.pdbx_description
1 polymer ?
#
loop_
_entity_poly.entity_id
_entity_poly.type
_entity_poly.pdbx_seq_one_letter_code
_entity_poly.pdbx_strand_id
1 'polypeptide(L)'
;MSIEYTFNYRDEFLRKPIAEKLIALLDSDINISPLVIDGGWGTGKTEFSKKLANHIESNNQNHKVVYIDAFAEDHNDAPILTLMAGVAALLPENKRKELIQKALPAIRFGLKTIFKAGTGWVLKQNADDIADGFEDAIKEATSSAIDGTIETLLDDHIEAQKNIETLRNTISSLTEEFKITII
;
A
#
# COMPACT_ATOMS: atom_id res chain seq x y z
N MET A 1 -20.08 9.48 14.78
CA MET A 1 -19.69 8.11 15.17
C MET A 1 -18.89 7.55 14.02
N SER A 2 -17.63 7.14 14.26
CA SER A 2 -16.83 6.44 13.26
C SER A 2 -17.52 5.10 12.94
N ILE A 3 -17.66 4.79 11.65
CA ILE A 3 -18.22 3.53 11.21
C ILE A 3 -17.15 2.46 11.44
N GLU A 4 -17.35 1.63 12.46
CA GLU A 4 -16.46 0.49 12.73
C GLU A 4 -16.81 -0.62 11.71
N TYR A 5 -15.82 -1.31 11.14
CA TYR A 5 -16.03 -2.40 10.17
C TYR A 5 -15.67 -3.75 10.79
N THR A 6 -16.58 -4.34 11.55
CA THR A 6 -16.44 -5.72 12.06
C THR A 6 -17.62 -6.58 11.63
N PHE A 7 -17.45 -7.90 11.73
CA PHE A 7 -18.55 -8.86 11.52
C PHE A 7 -19.49 -9.00 12.74
N ASN A 8 -19.26 -8.26 13.83
CA ASN A 8 -20.13 -8.33 15.03
C ASN A 8 -21.50 -7.66 14.81
N TYR A 9 -21.60 -6.80 13.82
CA TYR A 9 -22.84 -6.12 13.41
C TYR A 9 -22.82 -5.90 11.89
N ARG A 10 -24.00 -5.67 11.29
CA ARG A 10 -24.17 -5.49 9.83
C ARG A 10 -23.66 -6.70 9.00
N ASP A 11 -23.88 -7.93 9.50
CA ASP A 11 -23.57 -9.18 8.79
C ASP A 11 -24.86 -9.96 8.42
N GLU A 12 -25.87 -9.25 7.90
CA GLU A 12 -27.19 -9.79 7.55
C GLU A 12 -27.12 -10.91 6.50
N PHE A 13 -26.04 -10.91 5.71
CA PHE A 13 -25.77 -11.91 4.67
C PHE A 13 -24.85 -13.04 5.12
N LEU A 14 -24.53 -13.14 6.42
CA LEU A 14 -23.72 -14.22 7.01
C LEU A 14 -22.38 -14.41 6.27
N ARG A 15 -21.61 -13.32 6.12
CA ARG A 15 -20.33 -13.33 5.40
C ARG A 15 -19.16 -13.67 6.29
N LYS A 16 -19.31 -13.64 7.61
CA LYS A 16 -18.23 -14.05 8.54
C LYS A 16 -17.69 -15.46 8.24
N PRO A 17 -18.50 -16.51 8.04
CA PRO A 17 -17.97 -17.84 7.70
C PRO A 17 -17.22 -17.89 6.37
N ILE A 18 -17.54 -16.99 5.43
CA ILE A 18 -16.80 -16.87 4.15
C ILE A 18 -15.42 -16.25 4.43
N ALA A 19 -15.37 -15.18 5.24
CA ALA A 19 -14.13 -14.56 5.67
C ALA A 19 -13.23 -15.55 6.42
N GLU A 20 -13.78 -16.34 7.35
CA GLU A 20 -13.02 -17.36 8.10
C GLU A 20 -12.39 -18.41 7.17
N LYS A 21 -13.13 -18.89 6.15
CA LYS A 21 -12.57 -19.80 5.15
C LYS A 21 -11.48 -19.16 4.30
N LEU A 22 -11.65 -17.89 3.93
CA LEU A 22 -10.66 -17.16 3.16
C LEU A 22 -9.37 -16.95 3.97
N ILE A 23 -9.49 -16.63 5.26
CA ILE A 23 -8.35 -16.52 6.18
C ILE A 23 -7.64 -17.87 6.31
N ALA A 24 -8.38 -18.97 6.49
CA ALA A 24 -7.80 -20.30 6.53
C ALA A 24 -7.02 -20.65 5.24
N LEU A 25 -7.51 -20.21 4.06
CA LEU A 25 -6.77 -20.35 2.80
C LEU A 25 -5.53 -19.47 2.75
N LEU A 26 -5.64 -18.21 3.19
CA LEU A 26 -4.49 -17.30 3.28
C LEU A 26 -3.41 -17.88 4.20
N ASP A 27 -3.79 -18.52 5.32
CA ASP A 27 -2.92 -19.16 6.32
C ASP A 27 -2.37 -20.53 5.92
N SER A 28 -2.82 -21.09 4.82
CA SER A 28 -2.29 -22.34 4.28
C SER A 28 -1.03 -22.12 3.44
N ASP A 29 -0.31 -23.20 3.14
CA ASP A 29 0.85 -23.20 2.25
C ASP A 29 0.48 -23.03 0.76
N ILE A 30 -0.81 -22.86 0.44
CA ILE A 30 -1.30 -22.72 -0.93
C ILE A 30 -1.09 -21.29 -1.40
N ASN A 31 -0.38 -21.12 -2.52
CA ASN A 31 -0.26 -19.80 -3.16
C ASN A 31 -1.56 -19.42 -3.88
N ILE A 32 -2.38 -18.59 -3.22
CA ILE A 32 -3.68 -18.11 -3.73
C ILE A 32 -3.65 -16.66 -4.25
N SER A 33 -2.47 -16.04 -4.33
CA SER A 33 -2.32 -14.65 -4.79
C SER A 33 -2.10 -14.58 -6.30
N PRO A 34 -2.76 -13.66 -7.03
CA PRO A 34 -3.79 -12.72 -6.56
C PRO A 34 -5.17 -13.38 -6.38
N LEU A 35 -5.97 -12.85 -5.43
CA LEU A 35 -7.35 -13.28 -5.17
C LEU A 35 -8.34 -12.17 -5.58
N VAL A 36 -9.47 -12.56 -6.18
CA VAL A 36 -10.52 -11.64 -6.63
C VAL A 36 -11.83 -11.92 -5.90
N ILE A 37 -12.44 -10.87 -5.35
CA ILE A 37 -13.79 -10.90 -4.78
C ILE A 37 -14.75 -10.34 -5.83
N ASP A 38 -15.46 -11.23 -6.51
CA ASP A 38 -16.43 -10.84 -7.55
C ASP A 38 -17.84 -10.60 -6.98
N GLY A 39 -18.58 -9.71 -7.63
CA GLY A 39 -19.98 -9.42 -7.31
C GLY A 39 -20.49 -8.15 -7.99
N GLY A 40 -21.81 -8.05 -8.17
CA GLY A 40 -22.46 -6.89 -8.77
C GLY A 40 -22.31 -5.59 -7.97
N TRP A 41 -22.78 -4.48 -8.54
CA TRP A 41 -22.85 -3.19 -7.83
C TRP A 41 -23.81 -3.28 -6.64
N GLY A 42 -23.44 -2.61 -5.53
CA GLY A 42 -24.28 -2.60 -4.31
C GLY A 42 -24.29 -3.90 -3.51
N THR A 43 -23.56 -4.94 -3.91
CA THR A 43 -23.48 -6.19 -3.14
C THR A 43 -22.60 -6.10 -1.90
N GLY A 44 -22.09 -4.93 -1.53
CA GLY A 44 -21.30 -4.75 -0.29
C GLY A 44 -19.88 -5.33 -0.33
N LYS A 45 -19.24 -5.38 -1.51
CA LYS A 45 -17.83 -5.81 -1.64
C LYS A 45 -16.90 -4.97 -0.77
N THR A 46 -17.01 -3.64 -0.83
CA THR A 46 -16.21 -2.71 -0.03
C THR A 46 -16.40 -2.93 1.47
N GLU A 47 -17.64 -3.08 1.94
CA GLU A 47 -17.95 -3.39 3.34
C GLU A 47 -17.31 -4.73 3.75
N PHE A 48 -17.43 -5.76 2.91
CA PHE A 48 -16.81 -7.06 3.17
C PHE A 48 -15.27 -6.97 3.23
N SER A 49 -14.62 -6.29 2.27
CA SER A 49 -13.17 -6.12 2.25
C SER A 49 -12.65 -5.41 3.50
N LYS A 50 -13.33 -4.34 3.96
CA LYS A 50 -12.97 -3.62 5.20
C LYS A 50 -13.16 -4.48 6.45
N LYS A 51 -14.26 -5.26 6.51
CA LYS A 51 -14.50 -6.20 7.61
C LYS A 51 -13.50 -7.36 7.62
N LEU A 52 -13.15 -7.87 6.45
CA LEU A 52 -12.14 -8.91 6.28
C LEU A 52 -10.77 -8.42 6.76
N ALA A 53 -10.37 -7.20 6.37
CA ALA A 53 -9.12 -6.58 6.84
C ALA A 53 -9.06 -6.54 8.37
N ASN A 54 -10.11 -6.00 9.00
CA ASN A 54 -10.22 -5.95 10.46
C ASN A 54 -10.20 -7.35 11.10
N HIS A 55 -10.88 -8.32 10.48
CA HIS A 55 -10.98 -9.68 11.02
C HIS A 55 -9.65 -10.44 10.95
N ILE A 56 -8.86 -10.25 9.88
CA ILE A 56 -7.50 -10.81 9.77
C ILE A 56 -6.62 -10.33 10.93
N GLU A 57 -6.54 -9.01 11.14
CA GLU A 57 -5.67 -8.42 12.15
C GLU A 57 -6.14 -8.76 13.59
N SER A 58 -7.44 -8.89 13.79
CA SER A 58 -8.01 -9.30 15.08
C SER A 58 -7.73 -10.77 15.42
N ASN A 59 -7.63 -11.63 14.41
CA ASN A 59 -7.37 -13.06 14.60
C ASN A 59 -5.88 -13.36 14.83
N ASN A 60 -4.96 -12.59 14.22
CA ASN A 60 -3.52 -12.80 14.36
C ASN A 60 -2.75 -11.47 14.37
N GLN A 61 -2.13 -11.12 15.51
CA GLN A 61 -1.38 -9.88 15.65
C GLN A 61 -0.14 -9.77 14.74
N ASN A 62 0.40 -10.91 14.30
CA ASN A 62 1.52 -11.00 13.35
C ASN A 62 1.06 -11.04 11.88
N HIS A 63 -0.25 -10.95 11.61
CA HIS A 63 -0.80 -10.81 10.27
C HIS A 63 -1.33 -9.38 10.12
N LYS A 64 -0.62 -8.58 9.32
CA LYS A 64 -0.96 -7.19 9.03
C LYS A 64 -1.71 -7.06 7.72
N VAL A 65 -2.62 -6.11 7.65
CA VAL A 65 -3.36 -5.81 6.42
C VAL A 65 -3.07 -4.39 5.96
N VAL A 66 -2.73 -4.24 4.68
CA VAL A 66 -2.74 -2.95 3.99
C VAL A 66 -4.03 -2.90 3.17
N TYR A 67 -4.94 -1.99 3.51
CA TYR A 67 -6.13 -1.73 2.71
C TYR A 67 -5.86 -0.57 1.75
N ILE A 68 -6.07 -0.78 0.44
CA ILE A 68 -5.88 0.25 -0.58
C ILE A 68 -7.19 0.44 -1.35
N ASP A 69 -7.78 1.63 -1.24
CA ASP A 69 -8.94 1.99 -2.05
C ASP A 69 -8.48 2.45 -3.44
N ALA A 70 -8.31 1.48 -4.35
CA ALA A 70 -7.86 1.75 -5.71
C ALA A 70 -8.83 2.63 -6.51
N PHE A 71 -10.11 2.75 -6.10
CA PHE A 71 -11.07 3.64 -6.75
C PHE A 71 -10.93 5.08 -6.25
N ALA A 72 -10.69 5.29 -4.95
CA ALA A 72 -10.38 6.62 -4.43
C ALA A 72 -9.04 7.15 -4.96
N GLU A 73 -8.10 6.25 -5.25
CA GLU A 73 -6.74 6.56 -5.66
C GLU A 73 -6.53 6.51 -7.20
N ASP A 74 -7.58 6.29 -7.99
CA ASP A 74 -7.45 6.12 -9.46
C ASP A 74 -7.06 7.42 -10.20
N HIS A 75 -7.27 8.57 -9.57
CA HIS A 75 -6.83 9.89 -10.02
C HIS A 75 -5.43 10.26 -9.53
N ASN A 76 -4.77 9.42 -8.73
CA ASN A 76 -3.44 9.70 -8.22
C ASN A 76 -2.39 9.40 -9.29
N ASP A 77 -1.60 10.41 -9.65
CA ASP A 77 -0.52 10.29 -10.63
C ASP A 77 0.65 9.40 -10.14
N ALA A 78 0.60 8.88 -8.90
CA ALA A 78 1.63 8.02 -8.32
C ALA A 78 1.11 6.81 -7.52
N PRO A 79 0.46 5.81 -8.15
CA PRO A 79 -0.10 4.63 -7.47
C PRO A 79 0.94 3.82 -6.66
N ILE A 80 2.20 3.83 -7.11
CA ILE A 80 3.30 3.16 -6.42
C ILE A 80 3.59 3.84 -5.07
N LEU A 81 3.47 5.16 -4.97
CA LEU A 81 3.65 5.89 -3.71
C LEU A 81 2.56 5.53 -2.71
N THR A 82 1.30 5.42 -3.15
CA THR A 82 0.17 5.01 -2.32
C THR A 82 0.39 3.61 -1.74
N LEU A 83 0.82 2.65 -2.57
CA LEU A 83 1.16 1.30 -2.10
C LEU A 83 2.31 1.32 -1.08
N MET A 84 3.35 2.12 -1.33
CA MET A 84 4.49 2.23 -0.42
C MET A 84 4.12 2.88 0.91
N ALA A 85 3.31 3.93 0.90
CA ALA A 85 2.80 4.56 2.10
C ALA A 85 2.00 3.54 2.95
N GLY A 86 1.14 2.75 2.30
CA GLY A 86 0.38 1.68 2.95
C GLY A 86 1.27 0.63 3.62
N VAL A 87 2.31 0.16 2.94
CA VAL A 87 3.26 -0.80 3.54
C VAL A 87 4.12 -0.14 4.63
N ALA A 88 4.57 1.09 4.41
CA ALA A 88 5.41 1.84 5.34
C ALA A 88 4.69 2.20 6.65
N ALA A 89 3.37 2.36 6.62
CA ALA A 89 2.54 2.58 7.79
C ALA A 89 2.54 1.38 8.75
N LEU A 90 2.75 0.16 8.23
CA LEU A 90 2.86 -1.06 9.04
C LEU A 90 4.20 -1.20 9.76
N LEU A 91 5.19 -0.37 9.41
CA LEU A 91 6.53 -0.46 9.95
C LEU A 91 6.75 0.45 11.17
N PRO A 92 7.55 -0.01 12.15
CA PRO A 92 8.12 0.89 13.15
C PRO A 92 8.99 1.95 12.46
N GLU A 93 9.09 3.15 13.06
CA GLU A 93 9.70 4.33 12.43
C GLU A 93 11.13 4.10 11.91
N ASN A 94 11.93 3.31 12.62
CA ASN A 94 13.29 2.96 12.23
C ASN A 94 13.34 2.21 10.89
N LYS A 95 12.41 1.29 10.64
CA LYS A 95 12.30 0.53 9.39
C LYS A 95 11.58 1.30 8.29
N ARG A 96 10.71 2.24 8.66
CA ARG A 96 10.05 3.15 7.72
C ARG A 96 11.08 3.98 6.95
N LYS A 97 12.07 4.54 7.64
CA LYS A 97 13.17 5.30 7.00
C LYS A 97 14.01 4.41 6.07
N GLU A 98 14.31 3.18 6.48
CA GLU A 98 15.06 2.24 5.66
C GLU A 98 14.31 1.85 4.38
N LEU A 99 13.00 1.59 4.46
CA LEU A 99 12.14 1.33 3.29
C LEU A 99 12.16 2.52 2.34
N ILE A 100 11.93 3.74 2.85
CA ILE A 100 11.91 4.96 2.04
C ILE A 100 13.27 5.20 1.38
N GLN A 101 14.38 4.95 2.07
CA GLN A 101 15.72 5.07 1.49
C GLN A 101 15.99 4.03 0.41
N LYS A 102 15.62 2.75 0.63
CA LYS A 102 15.79 1.68 -0.36
C LYS A 102 14.87 1.85 -1.58
N ALA A 103 13.66 2.37 -1.37
CA ALA A 103 12.69 2.64 -2.41
C ALA A 103 12.87 4.02 -3.06
N LEU A 104 13.79 4.85 -2.55
CA LEU A 104 14.05 6.20 -3.05
C LEU A 104 14.30 6.28 -4.56
N PRO A 105 15.03 5.34 -5.20
CA PRO A 105 15.18 5.31 -6.65
C PRO A 105 13.83 5.16 -7.38
N ALA A 106 12.95 4.28 -6.88
CA ALA A 106 11.61 4.07 -7.42
C ALA A 106 10.69 5.27 -7.18
N ILE A 107 10.75 5.86 -5.98
CA ILE A 107 10.06 7.09 -5.59
C ILE A 107 10.45 8.24 -6.53
N ARG A 108 11.76 8.44 -6.77
CA ARG A 108 12.27 9.48 -7.68
C ARG A 108 11.76 9.30 -9.10
N PHE A 109 11.73 8.07 -9.60
CA PHE A 109 11.19 7.78 -10.92
C PHE A 109 9.69 8.11 -11.01
N GLY A 110 8.89 7.69 -10.03
CA GLY A 110 7.46 8.03 -9.94
C GLY A 110 7.20 9.53 -9.89
N LEU A 111 7.97 10.26 -9.08
CA LEU A 111 7.87 11.72 -8.95
C LEU A 111 8.27 12.48 -10.25
N LYS A 112 9.22 11.97 -11.05
CA LYS A 112 9.63 12.62 -12.30
C LYS A 112 8.55 12.57 -13.39
N THR A 113 7.70 11.55 -13.40
CA THR A 113 6.54 11.47 -14.30
C THR A 113 5.50 12.53 -13.96
N ILE A 114 5.27 12.77 -12.67
CA ILE A 114 4.38 13.83 -12.16
C ILE A 114 4.93 15.22 -12.54
N PHE A 115 6.25 15.42 -12.49
CA PHE A 115 6.86 16.73 -12.77
C PHE A 115 6.71 17.21 -14.22
N LYS A 116 6.49 16.31 -15.19
CA LYS A 116 6.20 16.67 -16.59
C LYS A 116 4.75 17.11 -16.81
N ALA A 117 3.85 16.86 -15.86
CA ALA A 117 2.41 17.16 -15.95
C ALA A 117 1.97 18.18 -14.88
N GLY A 118 2.55 19.39 -14.89
CA GLY A 118 2.02 20.53 -14.14
C GLY A 118 2.33 20.53 -12.64
N THR A 119 2.85 21.65 -12.18
CA THR A 119 3.39 21.86 -10.83
C THR A 119 2.33 21.78 -9.73
N GLY A 120 2.52 20.82 -8.82
CA GLY A 120 2.62 21.11 -7.39
C GLY A 120 1.33 21.28 -6.60
N TRP A 121 0.58 20.19 -6.34
CA TRP A 121 -0.35 20.13 -5.19
C TRP A 121 -0.95 18.75 -4.87
N VAL A 122 -0.39 17.65 -5.39
CA VAL A 122 -1.10 16.34 -5.35
C VAL A 122 -0.78 15.50 -4.11
N LEU A 123 0.42 15.63 -3.52
CA LEU A 123 0.73 14.89 -2.28
C LEU A 123 -0.12 15.30 -1.08
N LYS A 124 -0.83 16.44 -1.13
CA LYS A 124 -1.55 17.01 0.02
C LYS A 124 -3.06 16.77 0.00
N GLN A 125 -3.66 16.43 -1.14
CA GLN A 125 -5.13 16.35 -1.26
C GLN A 125 -5.73 15.03 -0.76
N ASN A 126 -4.94 13.96 -0.70
CA ASN A 126 -5.37 12.67 -0.13
C ASN A 126 -4.52 12.29 1.11
N ALA A 127 -3.82 13.28 1.70
CA ALA A 127 -2.87 13.09 2.80
C ALA A 127 -3.50 12.95 4.18
N ASP A 128 -4.83 12.96 4.31
CA ASP A 128 -5.46 12.78 5.62
C ASP A 128 -5.24 11.35 6.18
N ASP A 129 -4.88 10.38 5.33
CA ASP A 129 -4.57 8.98 5.71
C ASP A 129 -3.09 8.57 5.44
N ILE A 130 -2.25 9.45 4.87
CA ILE A 130 -0.83 9.14 4.69
C ILE A 130 -0.12 9.41 6.01
N ALA A 131 0.40 8.36 6.65
CA ALA A 131 1.07 8.47 7.95
C ALA A 131 2.10 9.61 7.96
N ASP A 132 1.95 10.59 8.86
CA ASP A 132 2.75 11.83 8.95
C ASP A 132 4.27 11.60 8.77
N GLY A 133 4.81 10.51 9.35
CA GLY A 133 6.23 10.17 9.25
C GLY A 133 6.71 9.71 7.86
N PHE A 134 5.82 9.41 6.91
CA PHE A 134 6.17 9.07 5.53
C PHE A 134 6.47 10.33 4.70
N GLU A 135 5.67 11.38 4.84
CA GLU A 135 5.87 12.65 4.11
C GLU A 135 7.19 13.32 4.51
N ASP A 136 7.48 13.37 5.81
CA ASP A 136 8.71 13.98 6.32
C ASP A 136 9.96 13.21 5.89
N ALA A 137 9.90 11.88 5.89
CA ALA A 137 11.01 11.05 5.44
C ALA A 137 11.24 11.16 3.92
N ILE A 138 10.19 11.33 3.11
CA ILE A 138 10.35 11.65 1.68
C ILE A 138 11.01 13.01 1.50
N LYS A 139 10.56 14.04 2.23
CA LYS A 139 11.15 15.39 2.17
C LYS A 139 12.64 15.38 2.56
N GLU A 140 13.01 14.67 3.62
CA GLU A 140 14.41 14.50 4.07
C GLU A 140 15.28 13.79 3.00
N ALA A 141 14.75 12.73 2.39
CA ALA A 141 15.45 11.95 1.39
C ALA A 141 15.57 12.67 0.02
N THR A 142 14.65 13.58 -0.27
CA THR A 142 14.67 14.39 -1.50
C THR A 142 15.49 15.66 -1.34
N SER A 143 15.44 16.34 -0.19
CA SER A 143 16.23 17.56 0.06
C SER A 143 17.75 17.32 0.05
N SER A 144 18.18 16.13 0.45
CA SER A 144 19.60 15.73 0.49
C SER A 144 20.24 15.50 -0.89
N ALA A 145 19.46 15.50 -1.99
CA ALA A 145 19.91 15.05 -3.31
C ALA A 145 19.49 15.96 -4.48
N ILE A 146 19.06 17.20 -4.20
CA ILE A 146 18.71 18.17 -5.25
C ILE A 146 19.96 18.70 -5.97
N ASP A 147 21.14 18.59 -5.38
CA ASP A 147 22.39 19.01 -6.00
C ASP A 147 23.00 17.88 -6.86
N GLY A 148 22.52 17.75 -8.10
CA GLY A 148 23.29 17.11 -9.17
C GLY A 148 22.52 16.17 -10.09
N THR A 149 22.47 16.59 -11.36
CA THR A 149 22.40 15.74 -12.56
C THR A 149 20.99 15.38 -13.04
N ILE A 150 20.44 16.32 -13.81
CA ILE A 150 19.25 16.18 -14.66
C ILE A 150 19.56 15.39 -15.96
N GLU A 151 20.84 15.13 -16.28
CA GLU A 151 21.26 14.59 -17.58
C GLU A 151 21.24 13.05 -17.76
N THR A 152 20.98 12.26 -16.73
CA THR A 152 20.89 10.78 -16.86
C THR A 152 19.50 10.25 -17.25
N LEU A 153 18.66 11.11 -17.83
CA LEU A 153 17.23 10.88 -18.09
C LEU A 153 16.95 10.27 -19.48
N LEU A 154 17.63 9.18 -19.82
CA LEU A 154 17.45 8.51 -21.11
C LEU A 154 17.37 6.98 -21.06
N ASP A 155 17.25 6.38 -19.87
CA ASP A 155 17.08 4.92 -19.66
C ASP A 155 15.74 4.55 -18.97
N ASP A 156 14.69 5.34 -19.22
CA ASP A 156 13.40 5.33 -18.50
C ASP A 156 12.64 3.98 -18.48
N HIS A 157 12.97 3.02 -19.35
CA HIS A 157 12.26 1.73 -19.43
C HIS A 157 12.93 0.60 -18.63
N ILE A 158 14.27 0.64 -18.52
CA ILE A 158 15.04 -0.36 -17.77
C ILE A 158 14.96 -0.03 -16.26
N GLU A 159 14.93 1.27 -15.92
CA GLU A 159 14.82 1.71 -14.53
C GLU A 159 13.46 1.42 -13.90
N ALA A 160 12.35 1.54 -14.64
CA ALA A 160 11.00 1.27 -14.12
C ALA A 160 10.86 -0.19 -13.62
N GLN A 161 11.35 -1.16 -14.39
CA GLN A 161 11.34 -2.57 -13.98
C GLN A 161 12.24 -2.81 -12.77
N LYS A 162 13.45 -2.23 -12.78
CA LYS A 162 14.39 -2.30 -11.65
C LYS A 162 13.83 -1.68 -10.37
N ASN A 163 13.03 -0.63 -10.50
CA ASN A 163 12.35 0.06 -9.41
C ASN A 163 11.23 -0.79 -8.81
N ILE A 164 10.41 -1.43 -9.65
CA ILE A 164 9.38 -2.40 -9.22
C ILE A 164 10.04 -3.60 -8.53
N GLU A 165 11.16 -4.09 -9.06
CA GLU A 165 11.89 -5.21 -8.48
C GLU A 165 12.52 -4.84 -7.13
N THR A 166 13.08 -3.64 -7.01
CA THR A 166 13.59 -3.09 -5.74
C THR A 166 12.47 -2.98 -4.71
N LEU A 167 11.30 -2.49 -5.11
CA LEU A 167 10.11 -2.44 -4.27
C LEU A 167 9.69 -3.85 -3.82
N ARG A 168 9.60 -4.80 -4.76
CA ARG A 168 9.24 -6.19 -4.46
C ARG A 168 10.22 -6.83 -3.48
N ASN A 169 11.52 -6.62 -3.67
CA ASN A 169 12.56 -7.13 -2.78
C ASN A 169 12.49 -6.48 -1.39
N THR A 170 12.22 -5.18 -1.34
CA THR A 170 12.03 -4.45 -0.09
C THR A 170 10.81 -5.00 0.65
N ILE A 171 9.65 -5.12 0.00
CA ILE A 171 8.44 -5.73 0.59
C ILE A 171 8.71 -7.17 1.03
N SER A 172 9.43 -7.97 0.22
CA SER A 172 9.74 -9.37 0.55
C SER A 172 10.59 -9.47 1.82
N SER A 173 11.57 -8.59 2.00
CA SER A 173 12.36 -8.54 3.24
C SER A 173 11.54 -8.15 4.47
N LEU A 174 10.43 -7.43 4.29
CA LEU A 174 9.54 -7.03 5.38
C LEU A 174 8.57 -8.15 5.77
N THR A 175 8.19 -8.99 4.80
CA THR A 175 7.36 -10.17 5.05
C THR A 175 8.07 -11.26 5.86
N GLU A 176 9.38 -11.12 6.11
CA GLU A 176 10.13 -12.02 6.98
C GLU A 176 9.72 -11.89 8.47
N GLU A 177 9.23 -10.72 8.90
CA GLU A 177 8.86 -10.47 10.30
C GLU A 177 7.37 -10.62 10.59
N PHE A 178 6.53 -10.27 9.63
CA PHE A 178 5.09 -10.35 9.76
C PHE A 178 4.46 -10.69 8.42
N LYS A 179 3.36 -11.44 8.46
CA LYS A 179 2.60 -11.76 7.28
C LYS A 179 1.82 -10.53 6.83
N ILE A 180 1.89 -10.21 5.54
CA ILE A 180 1.18 -9.05 4.97
C ILE A 180 0.15 -9.54 3.97
N THR A 181 -1.08 -9.06 4.10
CA THR A 181 -2.10 -9.14 3.04
C THR A 181 -2.45 -7.74 2.57
N ILE A 182 -2.44 -7.53 1.26
CA ILE A 182 -2.89 -6.28 0.64
C ILE A 182 -4.29 -6.54 0.09
N ILE A 183 -5.26 -5.72 0.48
CA ILE A 183 -6.67 -5.81 0.08
C ILE A 183 -7.05 -4.56 -0.71
#